data_AF-A0A223E6C1-F1
#
_entry.id   AF-A0A223E6C1-F1
#
_cell.length_a   1.000
_cell.length_b   1.000
_cell.length_c   1.000
_cell.angle_alpha   90.00
_cell.angle_beta   90.00
_cell.angle_gamma   90.00
#
_symmetry.space_group_name_H-M   'P 1'
#
loop_
_entity.id
_entity.type
_entity.pdbx_description
1 polymer ?
#
loop_
_entity_poly.entity_id
_entity_poly.type
_entity_poly.pdbx_seq_one_letter_code
_entity_poly.pdbx_strand_id
1 'polypeptide(L)'
;MKQAGYTNREIMETLGIKNKTQMTWMRWYKHGETHRFSQPVGKQYVWGKGAQELNEMEQFKMQNRQLEAQLETLKKYKELERRWCQK
;
A
#
# COMPACT_ATOMS: atom_id res chain seq x y z
N MET A 1 -6.21 18.71 -2.09
CA MET A 1 -7.55 18.95 -1.49
C MET A 1 -7.46 19.62 -0.12
N LYS A 2 -6.89 19.00 0.92
CA LYS A 2 -6.87 19.63 2.27
C LYS A 2 -6.14 20.97 2.33
N GLN A 3 -4.99 21.11 1.65
CA GLN A 3 -4.26 22.37 1.52
C GLN A 3 -4.99 23.42 0.69
N ALA A 4 -5.91 22.99 -0.18
CA ALA A 4 -6.74 23.87 -1.00
C ALA A 4 -8.04 24.29 -0.28
N GLY A 5 -8.14 24.10 1.03
CA GLY A 5 -9.27 24.54 1.85
C GLY A 5 -10.43 23.54 2.01
N TYR A 6 -10.37 22.37 1.37
CA TYR A 6 -11.46 21.40 1.42
C TYR A 6 -11.70 20.85 2.84
N THR A 7 -12.97 20.73 3.20
CA THR A 7 -13.41 20.12 4.45
C THR A 7 -13.17 18.60 4.41
N ASN A 8 -13.11 17.98 5.59
CA ASN A 8 -12.94 16.52 5.67
C ASN A 8 -14.10 15.77 5.01
N ARG A 9 -15.32 16.32 5.09
CA ARG A 9 -16.52 15.74 4.49
C ARG A 9 -16.43 15.70 2.97
N GLU A 10 -16.10 16.83 2.34
CA GLU A 10 -15.96 16.92 0.87
C GLU A 10 -14.90 15.95 0.35
N ILE A 11 -13.77 15.83 1.07
CA ILE A 11 -12.71 14.92 0.66
C ILE A 11 -13.15 13.45 0.80
N MET A 12 -13.86 13.11 1.88
CA MET A 12 -14.39 11.76 2.07
C MET A 12 -15.39 11.38 0.98
N GLU A 13 -16.29 12.29 0.64
CA GLU A 13 -17.30 12.12 -0.41
C GLU A 13 -16.65 11.98 -1.79
N THR A 14 -15.73 12.88 -2.14
CA THR A 14 -15.02 12.87 -3.43
C THR A 14 -14.18 11.60 -3.64
N LEU A 15 -13.54 11.09 -2.58
CA LEU A 15 -12.66 9.93 -2.65
C LEU A 15 -13.36 8.60 -2.30
N GLY A 16 -14.66 8.62 -2.01
CA GLY A 16 -15.41 7.42 -1.60
C GLY A 16 -14.92 6.81 -0.27
N ILE A 17 -14.33 7.62 0.62
CA ILE A 17 -13.81 7.18 1.91
C ILE A 17 -14.96 7.06 2.91
N LYS A 18 -15.22 5.84 3.38
CA LYS A 18 -16.31 5.56 4.31
C LYS A 18 -15.98 5.95 5.76
N ASN A 19 -14.71 5.86 6.16
CA ASN A 19 -14.31 6.09 7.56
C ASN A 19 -13.27 7.21 7.68
N LYS A 20 -13.50 8.16 8.60
CA LYS A 20 -12.57 9.26 8.92
C LYS A 20 -11.17 8.78 9.31
N THR A 21 -11.04 7.59 9.91
CA THR A 21 -9.74 7.02 10.31
C THR A 21 -8.85 6.73 9.10
N GLN A 22 -9.45 6.50 7.92
CA GLN A 22 -8.71 6.30 6.68
C GLN A 22 -8.06 7.60 6.18
N MET A 23 -8.42 8.78 6.70
CA MET A 23 -7.77 10.05 6.34
C MET A 23 -6.46 10.33 7.10
N THR A 24 -5.94 9.36 7.87
CA THR A 24 -4.69 9.51 8.63
C THR A 24 -3.50 9.87 7.73
N TRP A 25 -3.50 9.45 6.46
CA TRP A 25 -2.48 9.82 5.48
C TRP A 25 -2.36 11.34 5.25
N MET A 26 -3.45 12.11 5.38
CA MET A 26 -3.40 13.56 5.23
C MET A 26 -2.60 14.23 6.35
N ARG A 27 -2.70 13.68 7.57
CA ARG A 27 -1.93 14.15 8.72
C ARG A 27 -0.43 13.88 8.48
N TRP A 28 -0.08 12.68 8.02
CA TRP A 28 1.30 12.33 7.68
C TRP A 28 1.87 13.24 6.60
N TYR A 29 1.11 13.49 5.53
CA TYR A 29 1.51 14.41 4.47
C TYR A 29 1.75 15.84 5.00
N LYS A 30 0.87 16.35 5.87
CA LYS A 30 1.04 17.68 6.49
C LYS A 30 2.29 17.76 7.38
N HIS A 31 2.62 16.68 8.09
CA HIS A 31 3.78 16.63 8.99
C HIS A 31 5.08 16.17 8.30
N GLY A 32 5.07 15.96 6.97
CA GLY A 32 6.24 15.45 6.25
C GLY A 32 6.62 14.01 6.59
N GLU A 33 5.71 13.23 7.20
CA GLU A 33 5.92 11.83 7.57
C GLU A 33 5.72 10.89 6.37
N THR A 34 6.27 11.25 5.20
CA THR A 34 6.10 10.50 3.94
C THR A 34 6.71 9.10 3.99
N HIS A 35 7.71 8.88 4.85
CA HIS A 35 8.28 7.56 5.14
C HIS A 35 7.25 6.53 5.64
N ARG A 36 6.04 6.97 6.07
CA ARG A 36 4.97 6.06 6.47
C ARG A 36 4.25 5.43 5.28
N PHE A 37 4.34 6.03 4.09
CA PHE A 37 3.75 5.50 2.86
C PHE A 37 4.50 4.30 2.30
N SER A 38 5.78 4.13 2.65
CA SER A 38 6.58 2.98 2.23
C SER A 38 6.33 1.72 3.07
N GLN A 39 5.44 1.77 4.06
CA GLN A 39 5.10 0.58 4.85
C GLN A 39 4.31 -0.42 4.00
N PRO A 40 4.77 -1.69 3.92
CA PRO A 40 4.08 -2.71 3.15
C PRO A 40 2.74 -3.07 3.79
N VAL A 41 1.75 -3.34 2.93
CA VAL A 41 0.41 -3.75 3.35
C VAL A 41 0.50 -5.09 4.11
N GLY A 42 -0.12 -5.16 5.29
CA GLY A 42 -0.18 -6.38 6.10
C GLY A 42 0.99 -6.61 7.06
N LYS A 43 1.96 -5.69 7.15
CA LYS A 43 2.93 -5.68 8.25
C LYS A 43 2.42 -4.80 9.39
N GLN A 44 2.62 -5.24 10.63
CA GLN A 44 2.31 -4.44 11.81
C GLN A 44 3.23 -3.22 11.87
N TYR A 45 2.65 -2.09 12.28
CA TYR A 45 3.37 -0.84 12.47
C TYR A 45 4.52 -1.00 13.47
N VAL A 46 5.74 -0.63 13.06
CA VAL A 46 6.92 -0.58 13.94
C VAL A 46 7.25 0.88 14.24
N TRP A 47 6.86 1.37 15.43
CA TRP A 47 7.17 2.74 15.88
C TRP A 47 8.69 2.95 15.93
N GLY A 48 9.20 4.03 15.35
CA GLY A 48 10.62 4.40 15.42
C GLY A 48 11.54 3.71 14.40
N LYS A 49 11.04 2.78 13.59
CA LYS A 49 11.70 2.38 12.35
C LYS A 49 11.00 3.10 11.21
N GLY A 50 11.52 4.26 10.83
CA GLY A 50 11.25 4.79 9.49
C GLY A 50 11.73 3.78 8.43
N ALA A 51 11.77 4.15 7.16
CA ALA A 51 12.73 3.51 6.28
C ALA A 51 14.13 3.81 6.84
N GLN A 52 14.56 3.08 7.88
CA GLN A 52 15.96 2.74 8.08
C GLN A 52 16.38 2.35 6.69
N GLU A 53 17.32 3.10 6.10
CA GLU A 53 17.82 2.82 4.75
C GLU A 53 18.11 1.33 4.71
N LEU A 54 17.15 0.57 4.18
CA LEU A 54 17.22 -0.87 4.19
C LEU A 54 18.47 -1.13 3.38
N ASN A 55 19.41 -1.90 3.95
CA ASN A 55 20.61 -2.27 3.23
C ASN A 55 20.18 -2.78 1.85
N GLU A 56 20.90 -2.47 0.77
CA GLU A 56 20.53 -2.84 -0.59
C GLU A 56 20.10 -4.32 -0.69
N MET A 57 20.79 -5.20 0.05
CA MET A 57 20.44 -6.61 0.16
C MET A 57 19.03 -6.87 0.76
N GLU A 58 18.62 -6.11 1.77
CA GLU A 58 17.27 -6.22 2.36
C GLU A 58 16.19 -5.71 1.41
N GLN A 59 16.47 -4.64 0.66
CA GLN A 59 15.59 -4.14 -0.39
C GLN A 59 15.42 -5.19 -1.51
N PHE A 60 16.51 -5.77 -1.99
CA PHE A 60 16.48 -6.84 -2.99
C PHE A 60 15.71 -8.06 -2.49
N LYS A 61 15.90 -8.49 -1.23
CA LYS A 61 15.11 -9.59 -0.64
C LYS A 61 13.62 -9.27 -0.54
N MET A 62 13.26 -8.00 -0.33
CA MET A 62 11.86 -7.60 -0.30
C MET A 62 11.25 -7.60 -1.70
N GLN A 63 11.96 -7.05 -2.69
CA GLN A 63 11.55 -7.06 -4.09
C GLN A 63 11.40 -8.49 -4.63
N ASN A 64 12.34 -9.38 -4.34
CA ASN A 64 12.25 -10.79 -4.74
C ASN A 64 11.00 -11.46 -4.17
N ARG A 65 10.68 -11.23 -2.88
CA ARG A 65 9.45 -11.75 -2.26
C ARG A 65 8.18 -11.20 -2.92
N GLN A 66 8.18 -9.93 -3.30
CA GLN A 66 7.06 -9.33 -4.02
C GLN A 66 6.89 -9.95 -5.41
N LEU A 67 7.98 -10.13 -6.15
CA LEU A 67 7.97 -10.75 -7.48
C LEU A 67 7.53 -12.22 -7.42
N GLU A 68 7.97 -12.97 -6.41
CA GLU A 68 7.54 -14.36 -6.18
C GLU A 68 6.03 -14.45 -5.96
N ALA A 69 5.46 -13.56 -5.15
CA ALA A 69 4.01 -13.51 -4.91
C ALA A 69 3.22 -13.14 -6.18
N GLN A 70 3.74 -12.23 -7.01
CA GLN A 70 3.15 -11.90 -8.31
C GLN A 70 3.16 -13.10 -9.26
N LEU A 71 4.30 -13.80 -9.34
CA LEU A 71 4.43 -15.01 -10.16
C LEU A 71 3.49 -16.13 -9.70
N GLU A 72 3.34 -16.34 -8.39
CA GLU A 72 2.40 -17.31 -7.84
C GLU A 72 0.95 -16.97 -8.23
N THR A 73 0.58 -15.70 -8.12
CA THR A 73 -0.75 -15.21 -8.53
C THR A 73 -1.01 -15.46 -10.02
N LEU A 74 -0.04 -15.14 -10.87
CA LEU A 74 -0.13 -15.37 -12.31
C LEU A 74 -0.22 -16.86 -12.66
N LYS A 75 0.50 -17.73 -11.95
CA LYS A 75 0.40 -19.18 -12.14
C LYS A 75 -1.00 -19.70 -11.80
N LYS A 76 -1.55 -19.28 -10.65
CA LYS A 76 -2.93 -19.62 -10.24
C LYS A 76 -3.96 -19.15 -11.27
N TYR A 77 -3.80 -17.94 -11.81
CA TYR A 77 -4.67 -17.43 -12.87
C TYR A 77 -4.60 -18.29 -14.13
N LYS A 78 -3.39 -18.62 -14.62
CA LYS A 78 -3.22 -19.49 -15.80
C LYS A 78 -3.82 -20.88 -15.60
N GLU A 79 -3.74 -21.45 -14.41
CA GLU A 79 -4.38 -22.73 -14.10
C GLU A 79 -5.91 -22.63 -14.16
N LEU A 80 -6.48 -21.56 -13.61
CA LEU A 80 -7.93 -21.32 -13.68
C LEU A 80 -8.40 -21.11 -15.12
N GLU A 81 -7.66 -20.33 -15.91
CA GLU A 81 -7.94 -20.09 -17.33
C GLU A 81 -7.93 -21.42 -18.11
N ARG A 82 -6.92 -22.27 -17.91
CA ARG A 82 -6.87 -23.61 -18.53
C ARG A 82 -8.07 -24.47 -18.17
N ARG A 83 -8.45 -24.50 -16.88
CA ARG A 83 -9.62 -25.27 -16.41
C ARG A 83 -10.92 -24.72 -16.98
N TRP A 84 -10.99 -23.41 -17.19
CA TRP A 84 -12.16 -22.76 -17.78
C TRP A 84 -12.31 -23.08 -19.26
N CYS A 85 -11.23 -23.01 -20.04
CA CYS A 85 -11.24 -23.34 -21.48
C CYS A 85 -11.45 -24.84 -21.78
N GLN A 86 -11.35 -25.71 -20.78
CA GLN A 86 -11.61 -27.16 -20.90
C GLN A 86 -13.06 -27.54 -20.59
N LYS A 87 -13.90 -26.60 -20.16
CA LYS A 87 -15.35 -26.78 -20.02
C LYS A 87 -16.06 -26.23 -21.25
#